data_AF-A0AAV3ZDE7-F1
#
_entry.id   AF-A0AAV3ZDE7-F1
#
_cell.length_a   1.000
_cell.length_b   1.000
_cell.length_c   1.000
_cell.angle_alpha   90.00
_cell.angle_beta   90.00
_cell.angle_gamma   90.00
#
_symmetry.space_group_name_H-M   'P 1'
#
loop_
_entity.id
_entity.type
_entity.pdbx_description
1 polymer ?
#
loop_
_entity_poly.entity_id
_entity_poly.type
_entity_poly.pdbx_seq_one_letter_code
_entity_poly.pdbx_strand_id
1 'polypeptide(L)'
;MASGLPFYYYHIPDRTGIKLSMEEFLLKARDVIPNLRGIKFSSKDLFEGSKCLRIKDSRGNNFDLLYGCDEQVIAAFAMGFQGAIGSTYSLMPGVYRRARRALEEGHVAEARELQYRSVRLVDICFKFGQGMGGPLPAFKAILSELGIPMGSTRFPMASMDQQMRAKLKDELVQIGFFQWAQE
;
A
#
# COMPACT_ATOMS: atom_id res chain seq x y z
N MET A 1 3.02 -8.49 29.26
CA MET A 1 1.94 -8.89 28.35
C MET A 1 1.57 -7.68 27.49
N ALA A 2 1.31 -7.86 26.20
CA ALA A 2 0.96 -6.75 25.31
C ALA A 2 -0.34 -6.06 25.80
N SER A 3 -0.37 -4.73 25.70
CA SER A 3 -1.18 -3.76 26.45
C SER A 3 -2.70 -3.74 26.17
N GLY A 4 -3.34 -4.85 25.77
CA GLY A 4 -4.78 -4.89 25.43
C GLY A 4 -5.17 -4.05 24.20
N LEU A 5 -4.19 -3.38 23.57
CA LEU A 5 -4.40 -2.60 22.35
C LEU A 5 -4.75 -3.49 21.15
N PRO A 6 -5.53 -3.00 20.17
CA PRO A 6 -5.78 -3.73 18.93
C PRO A 6 -4.49 -4.14 18.24
N PHE A 7 -4.35 -5.43 17.96
CA PHE A 7 -3.20 -6.02 17.29
C PHE A 7 -3.52 -6.27 15.81
N TYR A 8 -2.62 -5.88 14.92
CA TYR A 8 -2.74 -6.14 13.49
C TYR A 8 -1.55 -6.97 13.02
N TYR A 9 -1.83 -8.06 12.31
CA TYR A 9 -0.78 -8.82 11.65
C TYR A 9 -0.41 -8.16 10.32
N TYR A 10 0.89 -7.99 10.07
CA TYR A 10 1.38 -7.47 8.80
C TYR A 10 1.80 -8.62 7.89
N HIS A 11 0.91 -9.00 6.98
CA HIS A 11 1.17 -10.03 5.99
C HIS A 11 1.92 -9.44 4.79
N ILE A 12 3.20 -9.79 4.62
CA ILE A 12 4.05 -9.32 3.51
C ILE A 12 5.04 -10.42 3.05
N PRO A 13 4.54 -11.46 2.35
CA PRO A 13 5.34 -12.63 1.98
C PRO A 13 6.51 -12.27 1.06
N ASP A 14 6.35 -11.29 0.17
CA ASP A 14 7.40 -10.81 -0.74
C ASP A 14 8.65 -10.28 -0.01
N ARG A 15 8.52 -9.88 1.26
CA ARG A 15 9.65 -9.40 2.09
C ARG A 15 10.11 -10.42 3.12
N THR A 16 9.19 -11.19 3.69
CA THR A 16 9.49 -12.14 4.78
C THR A 16 9.89 -13.52 4.26
N GLY A 17 9.50 -13.88 3.04
CA GLY A 17 9.60 -15.24 2.51
C GLY A 17 8.64 -16.24 3.17
N ILE A 18 7.81 -15.79 4.12
CA ILE A 18 6.89 -16.65 4.87
C ILE A 18 5.58 -16.77 4.12
N LYS A 19 5.27 -17.97 3.63
CA LYS A 19 3.99 -18.32 3.03
C LYS A 19 3.14 -19.08 4.05
N LEU A 20 2.08 -18.45 4.52
CA LEU A 20 1.11 -19.01 5.47
C LEU A 20 -0.28 -18.70 4.93
N SER A 21 -1.21 -19.66 5.03
CA SER A 21 -2.62 -19.39 4.72
C SER A 21 -3.18 -18.35 5.69
N MET A 22 -3.49 -17.16 5.20
CA MET A 22 -4.04 -16.09 6.04
C MET A 22 -5.46 -16.41 6.53
N GLU A 23 -6.23 -17.20 5.78
CA GLU A 23 -7.53 -17.73 6.21
C GLU A 23 -7.37 -18.63 7.45
N GLU A 24 -6.45 -19.59 7.40
CA GLU A 24 -6.19 -20.48 8.53
C GLU A 24 -5.60 -19.73 9.73
N PHE A 25 -4.71 -18.77 9.47
CA PHE A 25 -4.17 -17.90 10.51
C PHE A 25 -5.29 -17.19 11.26
N LEU A 26 -6.19 -16.50 10.56
CA LEU A 26 -7.31 -15.78 11.19
C LEU A 26 -8.23 -16.69 12.01
N LEU A 27 -8.51 -17.90 11.49
CA LEU A 27 -9.38 -18.87 12.17
C LEU A 27 -8.77 -19.40 13.49
N LYS A 28 -7.45 -19.52 13.57
CA LYS A 28 -6.74 -20.05 14.75
C LYS A 28 -6.27 -18.94 15.69
N ALA A 29 -5.88 -17.79 15.15
CA ALA A 29 -5.17 -16.77 15.90
C ALA A 29 -6.04 -16.08 16.95
N ARG A 30 -7.37 -16.00 16.79
CA ARG A 30 -8.23 -15.39 17.82
C ARG A 30 -8.20 -16.14 19.15
N ASP A 31 -8.14 -17.46 19.11
CA ASP A 31 -8.14 -18.30 20.32
C ASP A 31 -6.82 -18.13 21.12
N VAL A 32 -5.78 -17.59 20.47
CA VAL A 32 -4.43 -17.43 21.03
C VAL A 32 -4.05 -15.95 21.22
N ILE A 33 -4.63 -15.05 20.42
CA ILE A 33 -4.36 -13.61 20.39
C ILE A 33 -5.69 -12.86 20.53
N PRO A 34 -6.20 -12.69 21.77
CA PRO A 34 -7.54 -12.15 22.01
C PRO A 34 -7.77 -10.74 21.49
N ASN A 35 -6.69 -9.95 21.37
CA ASN A 35 -6.70 -8.57 20.86
C ASN A 35 -6.39 -8.46 19.36
N LEU A 36 -6.32 -9.57 18.61
CA LEU A 36 -6.17 -9.54 17.15
C LEU A 36 -7.39 -8.87 16.52
N ARG A 37 -7.14 -7.72 15.87
CA ARG A 37 -8.16 -6.90 15.22
C ARG A 37 -8.19 -7.09 13.71
N GLY A 38 -7.08 -7.48 13.07
CA GLY A 38 -7.08 -7.63 11.63
C GLY A 38 -5.72 -7.85 10.99
N ILE A 39 -5.67 -7.66 9.67
CA ILE A 39 -4.48 -7.87 8.85
C ILE A 39 -4.25 -6.67 7.94
N LYS A 40 -3.00 -6.19 7.89
CA LYS A 40 -2.50 -5.46 6.72
C LYS A 40 -2.04 -6.49 5.68
N PHE A 41 -2.80 -6.63 4.60
CA PHE A 41 -2.60 -7.64 3.56
C PHE A 41 -1.79 -7.04 2.40
N SER A 42 -0.46 -7.12 2.48
CA SER A 42 0.47 -6.71 1.42
C SER A 42 0.91 -7.93 0.59
N SER A 43 -0.07 -8.51 -0.11
CA SER A 43 0.13 -9.54 -1.13
C SER A 43 -0.80 -9.26 -2.31
N LYS A 44 -0.32 -9.52 -3.53
CA LYS A 44 -1.10 -9.38 -4.78
C LYS A 44 -2.06 -10.53 -5.02
N ASP A 45 -2.00 -11.57 -4.19
CA ASP A 45 -2.91 -12.70 -4.23
C ASP A 45 -4.29 -12.31 -3.67
N LEU A 46 -5.10 -11.67 -4.52
CA LEU A 46 -6.50 -11.35 -4.19
C LEU A 46 -7.37 -12.60 -4.01
N PHE A 47 -6.95 -13.77 -4.51
CA PHE A 47 -7.67 -15.01 -4.25
C PHE A 47 -7.53 -15.40 -2.76
N GLU A 48 -6.33 -15.38 -2.20
CA GLU A 48 -6.15 -15.54 -0.75
C GLU A 48 -6.83 -14.42 0.05
N GLY A 49 -6.69 -13.17 -0.40
CA GLY A 49 -7.39 -12.03 0.21
C GLY A 49 -8.91 -12.23 0.27
N SER A 50 -9.51 -12.78 -0.78
CA SER A 50 -10.95 -13.07 -0.84
C SER A 50 -11.39 -14.15 0.16
N LYS A 51 -10.55 -15.17 0.40
CA LYS A 51 -10.81 -16.18 1.44
C LYS A 51 -10.86 -15.53 2.82
N CYS A 52 -9.93 -14.61 3.09
CA CYS A 52 -9.92 -13.84 4.35
C CYS A 52 -11.17 -12.97 4.49
N LEU A 53 -11.56 -12.25 3.43
CA LEU A 53 -12.77 -11.42 3.42
C LEU A 53 -14.03 -12.23 3.72
N ARG A 54 -14.15 -13.44 3.15
CA ARG A 54 -15.29 -14.34 3.38
C ARG A 54 -15.46 -14.74 4.83
N ILE A 55 -14.38 -14.86 5.59
CA ILE A 55 -14.41 -15.30 7.00
C ILE A 55 -14.28 -14.14 8.00
N LYS A 56 -14.11 -12.90 7.55
CA LYS A 56 -13.73 -11.76 8.41
C LYS A 56 -14.74 -11.51 9.56
N ASP A 57 -16.01 -11.82 9.33
CA ASP A 57 -17.11 -11.66 10.30
C ASP A 57 -17.60 -13.02 10.88
N SER A 58 -16.96 -14.14 10.50
CA SER A 58 -17.34 -15.48 10.98
C SER A 58 -17.07 -15.64 12.47
N ARG A 59 -17.76 -16.55 13.17
CA ARG A 59 -17.50 -16.86 14.61
C ARG A 59 -17.55 -15.61 15.52
N GLY A 60 -18.38 -14.63 15.20
CA GLY A 60 -18.46 -13.36 15.93
C GLY A 60 -17.17 -12.52 15.83
N ASN A 61 -16.35 -12.77 14.80
CA ASN A 61 -15.21 -11.93 14.44
C ASN A 61 -15.70 -10.63 13.79
N ASN A 62 -14.78 -9.69 13.70
CA ASN A 62 -14.95 -8.49 12.90
C ASN A 62 -13.54 -8.05 12.48
N PHE A 63 -12.85 -8.87 11.68
CA PHE A 63 -11.48 -8.59 11.31
C PHE A 63 -11.40 -7.43 10.31
N ASP A 64 -10.54 -6.46 10.61
CA ASP A 64 -10.20 -5.36 9.72
C ASP A 64 -9.16 -5.84 8.70
N LEU A 65 -9.58 -6.01 7.45
CA LEU A 65 -8.67 -6.35 6.35
C LEU A 65 -8.31 -5.09 5.57
N LEU A 66 -7.05 -4.68 5.68
CA LEU A 66 -6.51 -3.47 5.07
C LEU A 66 -5.56 -3.86 3.95
N TYR A 67 -5.87 -3.48 2.71
CA TYR A 67 -5.06 -3.86 1.56
C TYR A 67 -3.76 -3.06 1.50
N GLY A 68 -2.67 -3.70 1.07
CA GLY A 68 -1.34 -3.10 1.15
C GLY A 68 -0.53 -3.08 -0.14
N CYS A 69 -1.19 -3.25 -1.29
CA CYS A 69 -0.59 -3.11 -2.62
C CYS A 69 -1.28 -1.96 -3.37
N ASP A 70 -0.66 -0.78 -3.32
CA ASP A 70 -1.22 0.50 -3.79
C ASP A 70 -1.55 0.44 -5.29
N GLU A 71 -0.72 -0.27 -6.08
CA GLU A 71 -0.87 -0.49 -7.52
C GLU A 71 -2.06 -1.36 -7.94
N GLN A 72 -2.78 -1.97 -6.99
CA GLN A 72 -3.93 -2.86 -7.25
C GLN A 72 -5.15 -2.52 -6.37
N VAL A 73 -5.13 -1.38 -5.67
CA VAL A 73 -6.09 -1.09 -4.60
C VAL A 73 -7.56 -1.04 -5.04
N ILE A 74 -7.88 -0.57 -6.25
CA ILE A 74 -9.28 -0.56 -6.73
C ILE A 74 -9.86 -1.97 -6.86
N ALA A 75 -9.04 -2.96 -7.22
CA ALA A 75 -9.49 -4.34 -7.33
C ALA A 75 -9.74 -4.92 -5.94
N ALA A 76 -8.90 -4.57 -4.96
CA ALA A 76 -9.14 -4.96 -3.57
C ALA A 76 -10.44 -4.34 -3.02
N PHE A 77 -10.71 -3.06 -3.30
CA PHE A 77 -11.96 -2.43 -2.92
C PHE A 77 -13.18 -3.10 -3.57
N ALA A 78 -13.09 -3.44 -4.87
CA ALA A 78 -14.14 -4.18 -5.56
C ALA A 78 -14.39 -5.57 -4.95
N MET A 79 -13.36 -6.21 -4.39
CA MET A 79 -13.48 -7.48 -3.66
C MET A 79 -14.07 -7.35 -2.25
N GLY A 80 -14.18 -6.12 -1.71
CA GLY A 80 -14.77 -5.86 -0.40
C GLY A 80 -13.78 -5.44 0.70
N PHE A 81 -12.51 -5.15 0.37
CA PHE A 81 -11.61 -4.50 1.32
C PHE A 81 -12.15 -3.10 1.66
N GLN A 82 -12.20 -2.75 2.95
CA GLN A 82 -12.78 -1.48 3.40
C GLN A 82 -11.75 -0.38 3.63
N GLY A 83 -10.46 -0.70 3.57
CA GLY A 83 -9.37 0.25 3.74
C GLY A 83 -8.05 -0.26 3.15
N ALA A 84 -7.06 0.62 3.14
CA ALA A 84 -5.74 0.33 2.62
C ALA A 84 -4.64 1.03 3.42
N ILE A 85 -3.44 0.42 3.48
CA ILE A 85 -2.25 0.98 4.12
C ILE A 85 -1.06 0.80 3.18
N GLY A 86 -0.37 1.88 2.87
CA GLY A 86 0.75 1.86 1.92
C GLY A 86 1.50 3.18 1.89
N SER A 87 2.47 3.27 0.99
CA SER A 87 3.43 4.38 1.00
C SER A 87 2.95 5.55 0.16
N THR A 88 2.28 5.27 -0.96
CA THR A 88 1.91 6.29 -1.95
C THR A 88 0.75 7.18 -1.48
N TYR A 89 -0.01 6.77 -0.46
CA TYR A 89 -1.04 7.62 0.16
C TYR A 89 -0.44 8.90 0.75
N SER A 90 0.86 8.91 1.09
CA SER A 90 1.56 10.12 1.55
C SER A 90 1.95 11.06 0.39
N LEU A 91 1.91 10.58 -0.85
CA LEU A 91 2.38 11.30 -2.04
C LEU A 91 1.22 11.89 -2.86
N MET A 92 0.10 11.17 -2.95
CA MET A 92 -1.06 11.56 -3.76
C MET A 92 -2.39 11.06 -3.16
N PRO A 93 -2.75 11.45 -1.92
CA PRO A 93 -3.94 10.95 -1.25
C PRO A 93 -5.24 11.23 -2.04
N GLY A 94 -5.35 12.35 -2.76
CA GLY A 94 -6.52 12.69 -3.56
C GLY A 94 -6.82 11.69 -4.67
N VAL A 95 -5.79 11.14 -5.32
CA VAL A 95 -5.93 10.10 -6.36
C VAL A 95 -6.68 8.89 -5.80
N TYR A 96 -6.29 8.40 -4.63
CA TYR A 96 -6.93 7.24 -4.01
C TYR A 96 -8.34 7.52 -3.51
N ARG A 97 -8.60 8.70 -2.94
CA ARG A 97 -9.95 9.11 -2.52
C ARG A 97 -10.91 9.15 -3.71
N ARG A 98 -10.48 9.75 -4.82
CA ARG A 98 -11.31 9.80 -6.03
C ARG A 98 -11.46 8.43 -6.69
N ALA A 99 -10.41 7.61 -6.72
CA ALA A 99 -10.50 6.26 -7.30
C ALA A 99 -11.54 5.41 -6.54
N ARG A 100 -11.52 5.50 -5.20
CA ARG A 100 -12.51 4.86 -4.35
C ARG A 100 -13.92 5.40 -4.60
N ARG A 101 -14.09 6.73 -4.61
CA ARG A 101 -15.39 7.36 -4.85
C ARG A 101 -15.97 6.99 -6.22
N ALA A 102 -15.17 7.07 -7.27
CA ALA A 102 -15.57 6.67 -8.62
C ALA A 102 -16.00 5.20 -8.67
N LEU A 103 -15.31 4.31 -7.95
CA LEU A 103 -15.71 2.90 -7.84
C LEU A 103 -17.05 2.75 -7.10
N GLU A 104 -17.23 3.44 -5.98
CA GLU A 104 -18.47 3.44 -5.18
C GLU A 104 -19.67 4.01 -5.95
N GLU A 105 -19.45 4.99 -6.83
CA GLU A 105 -20.46 5.60 -7.71
C GLU A 105 -20.70 4.78 -9.01
N GLY A 106 -19.96 3.68 -9.23
CA GLY A 106 -20.08 2.85 -10.43
C GLY A 106 -19.34 3.36 -11.66
N HIS A 107 -18.56 4.43 -11.55
CA HIS A 107 -17.68 4.98 -12.59
C HIS A 107 -16.37 4.18 -12.73
N VAL A 108 -16.49 2.89 -13.06
CA VAL A 108 -15.35 1.95 -13.10
C VAL A 108 -14.22 2.38 -14.04
N ALA A 109 -14.56 2.99 -15.19
CA ALA A 109 -13.56 3.48 -16.14
C ALA A 109 -12.70 4.61 -15.55
N GLU A 110 -13.32 5.55 -14.83
CA GLU A 110 -12.63 6.64 -14.14
C GLU A 110 -11.75 6.10 -13.00
N ALA A 111 -12.29 5.20 -12.17
CA ALA A 111 -11.53 4.56 -11.11
C ALA A 111 -10.28 3.85 -11.64
N ARG A 112 -10.38 3.22 -12.83
CA ARG A 112 -9.27 2.57 -13.51
C ARG A 112 -8.20 3.56 -13.98
N GLU A 113 -8.59 4.68 -14.57
CA GLU A 113 -7.61 5.70 -14.98
C GLU A 113 -6.87 6.28 -13.77
N LEU A 114 -7.57 6.51 -12.67
CA LEU A 114 -6.95 6.93 -11.41
C LEU A 114 -6.01 5.87 -10.84
N GLN A 115 -6.38 4.58 -10.92
CA GLN A 115 -5.47 3.48 -10.54
C GLN A 115 -4.20 3.45 -11.39
N TYR A 116 -4.27 3.77 -12.69
CA TYR A 116 -3.08 3.83 -13.54
C TYR A 116 -2.09 4.90 -13.12
N ARG A 117 -2.53 6.00 -12.50
CA ARG A 117 -1.63 6.97 -11.85
C ARG A 117 -0.82 6.31 -10.74
N SER A 118 -1.47 5.48 -9.91
CA SER A 118 -0.79 4.68 -8.89
C SER A 118 0.21 3.69 -9.47
N VAL A 119 -0.17 2.96 -10.52
CA VAL A 119 0.74 2.01 -11.19
C VAL A 119 2.00 2.72 -11.67
N ARG A 120 1.84 3.83 -12.41
CA ARG A 120 2.96 4.62 -12.93
C ARG A 120 3.90 5.13 -11.83
N LEU A 121 3.35 5.64 -10.73
CA LEU A 121 4.17 6.13 -9.62
C LEU A 121 4.91 4.99 -8.91
N VAL A 122 4.24 3.86 -8.68
CA VAL A 122 4.86 2.68 -8.06
C VAL A 122 6.02 2.17 -8.92
N ASP A 123 5.83 2.04 -10.24
CA ASP A 123 6.90 1.63 -11.16
C ASP A 123 8.13 2.55 -11.07
N ILE A 124 7.92 3.87 -11.09
CA ILE A 124 9.00 4.85 -10.92
C ILE A 124 9.69 4.67 -9.56
N CYS A 125 8.94 4.54 -8.47
CA CYS A 125 9.52 4.40 -7.13
C CYS A 125 10.37 3.13 -7.00
N PHE A 126 9.94 2.01 -7.57
CA PHE A 126 10.71 0.77 -7.58
C PHE A 126 11.92 0.85 -8.50
N LYS A 127 11.78 1.46 -9.69
CA LYS A 127 12.90 1.69 -10.63
C LYS A 127 14.02 2.50 -9.98
N PHE A 128 13.69 3.63 -9.34
CA PHE A 128 14.69 4.48 -8.69
C PHE A 128 15.14 3.98 -7.31
N GLY A 129 14.41 3.03 -6.72
CA GLY A 129 14.84 2.32 -5.51
C GLY A 129 15.68 1.08 -5.77
N GLN A 130 15.75 0.62 -7.02
CA GLN A 130 16.52 -0.56 -7.40
C GLN A 130 18.01 -0.34 -7.10
N GLY A 131 18.64 -1.32 -6.45
CA GLY A 131 20.03 -1.20 -6.01
C GLY A 131 20.23 -0.34 -4.74
N MET A 132 19.18 0.28 -4.20
CA MET A 132 19.24 1.12 -2.99
C MET A 132 18.61 0.49 -1.75
N GLY A 133 18.31 -0.81 -1.81
CA GLY A 133 17.65 -1.54 -0.72
C GLY A 133 16.11 -1.43 -0.69
N GLY A 134 15.50 -0.77 -1.68
CA GLY A 134 14.04 -0.68 -1.84
C GLY A 134 13.57 0.70 -2.30
N PRO A 135 12.24 0.90 -2.45
CA PRO A 135 11.66 2.15 -3.00
C PRO A 135 11.68 3.35 -2.02
N LEU A 136 12.06 3.15 -0.76
CA LEU A 136 12.03 4.21 0.27
C LEU A 136 12.87 5.46 -0.07
N PRO A 137 14.09 5.36 -0.65
CA PRO A 137 14.84 6.54 -1.09
C PRO A 137 14.08 7.38 -2.12
N ALA A 138 13.37 6.73 -3.06
CA ALA A 138 12.54 7.41 -4.04
C ALA A 138 11.34 8.11 -3.36
N PHE A 139 10.63 7.44 -2.45
CA PHE A 139 9.53 8.06 -1.69
C PHE A 139 9.99 9.30 -0.91
N LYS A 140 11.14 9.22 -0.23
CA LYS A 140 11.71 10.36 0.50
C LYS A 140 12.11 11.51 -0.43
N ALA A 141 12.67 11.19 -1.60
CA ALA A 141 13.01 12.19 -2.61
C ALA A 141 11.75 12.89 -3.15
N ILE A 142 10.69 12.15 -3.48
CA ILE A 142 9.42 12.70 -3.95
C ILE A 142 8.79 13.62 -2.89
N LEU A 143 8.74 13.19 -1.63
CA LEU A 143 8.26 14.05 -0.53
C LEU A 143 9.07 15.34 -0.39
N SER A 144 10.39 15.28 -0.65
CA SER A 144 11.24 16.47 -0.67
C SER A 144 10.92 17.41 -1.83
N GLU A 145 10.61 16.87 -3.01
CA GLU A 145 10.11 17.66 -4.16
C GLU A 145 8.73 18.29 -3.87
N LEU A 146 7.92 17.68 -3.01
CA LEU A 146 6.67 18.24 -2.49
C LEU A 146 6.88 19.23 -1.32
N GLY A 147 8.13 19.59 -1.01
CA GLY A 147 8.46 20.58 0.02
C GLY A 147 8.58 20.02 1.45
N ILE A 148 8.49 18.69 1.64
CA ILE A 148 8.65 18.05 2.95
C ILE A 148 10.08 17.54 3.10
N PRO A 149 10.93 18.14 3.97
CA PRO A 149 12.34 17.79 4.06
C PRO A 149 12.53 16.42 4.72
N MET A 150 12.68 15.37 3.91
CA MET A 150 12.78 13.99 4.43
C MET A 150 14.21 13.57 4.81
N GLY A 151 15.23 14.30 4.37
CA GLY A 151 16.64 13.96 4.61
C GLY A 151 17.08 12.65 3.93
N SER A 152 18.18 12.07 4.43
CA SER A 152 18.77 10.83 3.93
C SER A 152 18.06 9.57 4.46
N THR A 153 18.33 8.43 3.84
CA THR A 153 18.01 7.11 4.38
C THR A 153 19.06 6.64 5.37
N ARG A 154 18.67 5.76 6.29
CA ARG A 154 19.61 5.01 7.14
C ARG A 154 20.00 3.70 6.44
N PHE A 155 21.26 3.30 6.61
CA PHE A 155 21.76 1.98 6.22
C PHE A 155 20.85 0.86 6.77
N PRO A 156 20.58 -0.23 6.02
CA PRO A 156 21.22 -0.68 4.78
C PRO A 156 20.75 0.00 3.48
N MET A 157 19.81 0.94 3.55
CA MET A 157 19.34 1.64 2.34
C MET A 157 20.26 2.79 1.96
N ALA A 158 20.70 2.81 0.70
CA ALA A 158 21.49 3.90 0.15
C ALA A 158 20.63 5.15 -0.10
N SER A 159 21.23 6.33 0.07
CA SER A 159 20.56 7.60 -0.23
C SER A 159 20.71 7.97 -1.70
N MET A 160 19.67 8.59 -2.25
CA MET A 160 19.67 9.07 -3.63
C MET A 160 20.53 10.32 -3.80
N ASP A 161 21.50 10.24 -4.72
CA ASP A 161 22.35 11.37 -5.12
C ASP A 161 21.57 12.40 -5.95
N GLN A 162 22.21 13.55 -6.23
CA GLN A 162 21.58 14.63 -6.97
C GLN A 162 21.25 14.27 -8.42
N GLN A 163 22.07 13.43 -9.07
CA GLN A 163 21.86 13.05 -10.47
C GLN A 163 20.65 12.13 -10.62
N MET A 164 20.51 11.14 -9.73
CA MET A 164 19.34 10.26 -9.68
C MET A 164 18.08 11.03 -9.28
N ARG A 165 18.18 11.99 -8.35
CA ARG A 165 17.04 12.87 -7.98
C ARG A 165 16.54 13.68 -9.18
N ALA A 166 17.44 14.24 -9.98
CA ALA A 166 17.07 14.98 -11.19
C ALA A 166 16.32 14.08 -12.19
N LYS A 167 16.85 12.88 -12.47
CA LYS A 167 16.20 11.89 -13.33
C LYS A 167 14.82 11.45 -12.81
N LEU A 168 14.71 11.22 -11.49
CA LEU A 168 13.44 10.90 -10.84
C LEU A 168 12.43 12.03 -11.07
N LYS A 169 12.84 13.28 -10.84
CA LYS A 169 12.00 14.45 -11.04
C LYS A 169 11.53 14.57 -12.49
N ASP A 170 12.41 14.34 -13.47
CA ASP A 170 12.04 14.37 -14.88
C ASP A 170 10.95 13.34 -15.21
N GLU A 171 11.07 12.11 -14.70
CA GLU A 171 10.04 11.06 -14.90
C GLU A 171 8.72 11.41 -14.20
N LEU A 172 8.77 12.03 -13.01
CA LEU A 172 7.56 12.54 -12.33
C LEU A 172 6.87 13.63 -13.15
N VAL A 173 7.62 14.53 -13.78
CA VAL A 173 7.07 15.54 -14.70
C VAL A 173 6.43 14.88 -15.91
N GLN A 174 7.09 13.90 -16.52
CA GLN A 174 6.58 13.19 -17.71
C GLN A 174 5.25 12.49 -17.45
N ILE A 175 5.08 11.87 -16.27
CA ILE A 175 3.81 11.25 -15.92
C ILE A 175 2.77 12.28 -15.49
N GLY A 176 3.12 13.55 -15.21
CA GLY A 176 2.19 14.56 -14.72
C GLY A 176 1.92 14.49 -13.20
N PHE A 177 2.81 13.84 -12.44
CA PHE A 177 2.65 13.60 -11.00
C PHE A 177 2.34 14.87 -10.20
N PHE A 178 3.04 15.97 -10.49
CA PHE A 178 2.88 17.23 -9.75
C PHE A 178 1.51 17.88 -9.92
N GLN A 179 0.77 17.53 -10.98
CA GLN A 179 -0.63 17.95 -11.15
C GLN A 179 -1.54 17.12 -10.25
N TRP A 180 -1.30 15.82 -10.15
CA TRP A 180 -2.14 14.89 -9.39
C TRP A 180 -1.92 14.95 -7.88
N ALA A 181 -0.70 15.30 -7.46
CA ALA A 181 -0.32 15.37 -6.05
C ALA A 181 -1.01 16.53 -5.30
N GLN A 182 -1.49 17.53 -6.03
CA GLN A 182 -2.17 18.71 -5.49
C GLN A 182 -3.69 18.56 -5.40
N GLU A 183 -4.24 17.49 -5.98
CA GLU A 183 -5.67 17.19 -5.97
C GLU A 183 -6.12 16.48 -4.68
#